data_AF-A0AA88YUU0-F1
#
_entry.id   AF-A0AA88YUU0-F1
#
_cell.length_a   1.000
_cell.length_b   1.000
_cell.length_c   1.000
_cell.angle_alpha   90.00
_cell.angle_beta   90.00
_cell.angle_gamma   90.00
#
_symmetry.space_group_name_H-M   'P 1'
#
loop_
_entity.id
_entity.type
_entity.pdbx_description
1 polymer ?
#
loop_
_entity_poly.entity_id
_entity_poly.type
_entity_poly.pdbx_seq_one_letter_code
_entity_poly.pdbx_strand_id
1 'polypeptide(L)'
;GDNRVNVATGLTTLHTLFVRYHNMLASQLRQINPRWNDERLYQEVRKLVIAIFQHVTYNEYLHVILGSSIMDTYGLRSTGHFHYQDHIDASIRNAFSTAAFRFGHSTIPSITKYIFPDRETTQPLEDTLMRPTFVNKQKGTFIVHIGRWMTRTTSPPVDRDKILYDLEHALVSINIFSIVVSLNLQRGRDHGIPPYNKWREFCGLSKARDFSTYGGLEDHSAENAYLLESLYKNVEDIDLFAGGISERHVHGAAMGPTFACIVARQFHNLKYGDRFWYEKDGLFTPGIYICLEILSPRFCVQVCHVL
;
A
#
# COMPACT_ATOMS: atom_id res chain seq x y z
N GLY A 1 -2.80 9.42 -14.81
CA GLY A 1 -3.94 9.42 -13.87
C GLY A 1 -3.58 10.00 -12.51
N ASP A 2 -2.34 9.83 -12.02
CA ASP A 2 -1.86 10.38 -10.76
C ASP A 2 -0.62 11.27 -11.01
N ASN A 3 -0.50 12.40 -10.31
CA ASN A 3 0.58 13.37 -10.51
C ASN A 3 1.92 12.95 -9.90
N ARG A 4 1.95 11.93 -9.03
CA ARG A 4 3.14 11.43 -8.34
C ARG A 4 3.85 10.32 -9.11
N VAL A 5 3.39 9.99 -10.32
CA VAL A 5 3.91 8.89 -11.16
C VAL A 5 5.44 8.88 -11.33
N ASN A 6 6.09 10.04 -11.23
CA ASN A 6 7.54 10.20 -11.41
C ASN A 6 8.34 10.21 -10.10
N VAL A 7 7.72 10.01 -8.92
CA VAL A 7 8.41 10.08 -7.62
C VAL A 7 9.54 9.08 -7.51
N ALA A 8 9.29 7.81 -7.87
CA ALA A 8 10.29 6.75 -7.85
C ALA A 8 10.20 5.91 -9.13
N THR A 9 11.34 5.39 -9.58
CA THR A 9 11.44 4.61 -10.84
C THR A 9 10.60 3.33 -10.82
N GLY A 10 10.50 2.66 -9.66
CA GLY A 10 9.60 1.51 -9.46
C GLY A 10 8.12 1.87 -9.59
N LEU A 11 7.71 3.05 -9.11
CA LEU A 11 6.34 3.54 -9.26
C LEU A 11 6.02 3.83 -10.73
N THR A 12 6.90 4.55 -11.44
CA THR A 12 6.74 4.80 -12.88
C THR A 12 6.66 3.50 -13.69
N THR A 13 7.42 2.49 -13.25
CA THR A 13 7.42 1.14 -13.84
C THR A 13 6.05 0.48 -13.73
N LEU A 14 5.44 0.47 -12.54
CA LEU A 14 4.09 -0.08 -12.34
C LEU A 14 3.03 0.71 -13.13
N HIS A 15 3.08 2.04 -13.12
CA HIS A 15 2.14 2.85 -13.92
C HIS A 15 2.20 2.53 -15.40
N THR A 16 3.41 2.44 -15.96
CA THR A 16 3.61 2.12 -17.38
C THR A 16 3.17 0.69 -17.69
N LEU A 17 3.39 -0.26 -16.77
CA LEU A 17 2.88 -1.63 -16.89
C LEU A 17 1.36 -1.64 -17.03
N PHE A 18 0.63 -0.95 -16.15
CA PHE A 18 -0.84 -0.94 -16.20
C PHE A 18 -1.40 -0.23 -17.43
N VAL A 19 -0.75 0.84 -17.92
CA VAL A 19 -1.16 1.48 -19.20
C VAL A 19 -0.97 0.54 -20.38
N ARG A 20 0.18 -0.15 -20.46
CA ARG A 20 0.43 -1.14 -21.52
C ARG A 20 -0.53 -2.32 -21.41
N TYR A 21 -0.83 -2.76 -20.19
CA TYR A 21 -1.75 -3.84 -19.90
C TYR A 21 -3.18 -3.51 -20.35
N HIS A 22 -3.67 -2.30 -20.04
CA HIS A 22 -4.95 -1.81 -20.54
C HIS A 22 -5.00 -1.85 -22.08
N ASN A 23 -4.01 -1.28 -22.76
CA ASN A 23 -4.01 -1.24 -24.23
C ASN A 23 -3.93 -2.64 -24.88
N MET A 24 -3.16 -3.54 -24.27
CA MET A 24 -3.10 -4.95 -24.70
C MET A 24 -4.47 -5.62 -24.58
N LEU A 25 -5.14 -5.49 -23.43
CA LEU A 25 -6.48 -6.04 -23.22
C LEU A 25 -7.52 -5.41 -24.17
N ALA A 26 -7.46 -4.11 -24.41
CA ALA A 26 -8.32 -3.42 -25.36
C ALA A 26 -8.13 -3.98 -26.79
N SER A 27 -6.88 -4.17 -27.21
CA SER A 27 -6.58 -4.71 -28.54
C SER A 27 -7.10 -6.14 -28.70
N GLN A 28 -7.00 -6.95 -27.65
CA GLN A 28 -7.50 -8.31 -27.61
C GLN A 28 -9.04 -8.38 -27.58
N LEU A 29 -9.70 -7.56 -26.77
CA LEU A 29 -11.17 -7.49 -26.71
C LEU A 29 -11.78 -6.95 -28.01
N ARG A 30 -11.10 -6.05 -28.72
CA ARG A 30 -11.54 -5.55 -30.03
C ARG A 30 -11.60 -6.66 -31.08
N GLN A 31 -10.67 -7.61 -31.05
CA GLN A 31 -10.66 -8.75 -31.98
C GLN A 31 -11.86 -9.69 -31.74
N ILE A 32 -12.23 -9.87 -30.47
CA ILE A 32 -13.36 -10.72 -30.07
C ILE A 32 -14.70 -10.01 -30.27
N ASN A 33 -14.72 -8.68 -30.07
CA ASN A 33 -15.91 -7.85 -30.18
C ASN A 33 -15.78 -6.75 -31.28
N PRO A 34 -15.75 -7.10 -32.58
CA PRO A 34 -15.54 -6.13 -33.67
C PRO A 34 -16.64 -5.08 -33.83
N ARG A 35 -17.77 -5.20 -33.13
CA ARG A 35 -18.88 -4.24 -33.15
C ARG A 35 -18.82 -3.20 -32.02
N TRP A 36 -17.99 -3.41 -30.99
CA TRP A 36 -17.86 -2.43 -29.92
C TRP A 36 -17.16 -1.16 -30.43
N ASN A 37 -17.70 0.00 -30.05
CA ASN A 37 -17.03 1.27 -30.26
C ASN A 37 -15.93 1.49 -29.20
N ASP A 38 -15.12 2.54 -29.40
CA ASP A 38 -13.96 2.82 -28.55
C ASP A 38 -14.35 3.10 -27.09
N GLU A 39 -15.47 3.80 -26.84
CA GLU A 39 -15.93 4.09 -25.48
C GLU A 39 -16.30 2.82 -24.72
N ARG A 40 -17.09 1.92 -25.34
CA ARG A 40 -17.45 0.64 -24.71
C ARG A 40 -16.19 -0.19 -24.45
N LEU A 41 -15.27 -0.24 -25.42
CA LEU A 41 -14.02 -0.96 -25.26
C LEU A 41 -13.20 -0.42 -24.10
N TYR A 42 -13.04 0.90 -24.00
CA TYR A 42 -12.31 1.55 -22.91
C TYR A 42 -12.92 1.24 -21.55
N GLN A 43 -14.24 1.38 -21.39
CA GLN A 43 -14.90 1.17 -20.10
C GLN A 43 -14.85 -0.29 -19.66
N GLU A 44 -15.04 -1.25 -20.56
CA GLU A 44 -14.95 -2.69 -20.22
C GLU A 44 -13.54 -3.08 -19.81
N VAL A 45 -12.51 -2.61 -20.52
CA VAL A 45 -11.12 -2.87 -20.15
C VAL A 45 -10.77 -2.18 -18.83
N ARG A 46 -11.20 -0.92 -18.64
CA ARG A 46 -10.98 -0.17 -17.40
C ARG A 46 -11.60 -0.92 -16.21
N LYS A 47 -12.83 -1.38 -16.35
CA LYS A 47 -13.54 -2.18 -15.34
C LYS A 47 -12.79 -3.46 -15.00
N LEU A 48 -12.29 -4.19 -16.00
CA LEU A 48 -11.46 -5.39 -15.80
C LEU A 48 -10.14 -5.08 -15.06
N VAL A 49 -9.43 -4.03 -15.47
CA VAL A 49 -8.17 -3.63 -14.81
C VAL A 49 -8.40 -3.22 -13.35
N ILE A 50 -9.52 -2.54 -13.05
CA ILE A 50 -9.91 -2.20 -11.67
C ILE A 50 -10.17 -3.48 -10.86
N ALA A 51 -10.89 -4.45 -11.42
CA ALA A 51 -11.16 -5.72 -10.74
C ALA A 51 -9.87 -6.49 -10.42
N ILE A 52 -8.91 -6.53 -11.35
CA ILE A 52 -7.59 -7.13 -11.12
C ILE A 52 -6.86 -6.42 -9.99
N PHE A 53 -6.88 -5.08 -9.99
CA PHE A 53 -6.22 -4.29 -8.95
C PHE A 53 -6.85 -4.53 -7.57
N GLN A 54 -8.19 -4.57 -7.48
CA GLN A 54 -8.91 -4.90 -6.24
C GLN A 54 -8.59 -6.32 -5.78
N HIS A 55 -8.61 -7.31 -6.68
CA HIS A 55 -8.34 -8.71 -6.34
C HIS A 55 -6.92 -8.90 -5.78
N VAL A 56 -5.89 -8.41 -6.48
CA VAL A 56 -4.48 -8.50 -6.03
C VAL A 56 -4.29 -7.75 -4.71
N THR A 57 -4.90 -6.56 -4.57
CA THR A 57 -4.78 -5.78 -3.33
C THR A 57 -5.30 -6.57 -2.13
N TYR A 58 -6.50 -7.13 -2.22
CA TYR A 58 -7.15 -7.75 -1.06
C TYR A 58 -6.68 -9.20 -0.80
N ASN A 59 -6.43 -9.98 -1.83
CA ASN A 59 -6.09 -11.40 -1.66
C ASN A 59 -4.59 -11.65 -1.52
N GLU A 60 -3.74 -10.78 -2.06
CA GLU A 60 -2.28 -10.93 -1.96
C GLU A 60 -1.68 -9.88 -1.01
N TYR A 61 -1.83 -8.60 -1.32
CA TYR A 61 -1.12 -7.55 -0.60
C TYR A 61 -1.60 -7.39 0.85
N LEU A 62 -2.91 -7.25 1.08
CA LEU A 62 -3.47 -7.08 2.43
C LEU A 62 -3.20 -8.28 3.33
N HIS A 63 -3.21 -9.49 2.77
CA HIS A 63 -2.90 -10.70 3.52
C HIS A 63 -1.50 -10.65 4.16
N VAL A 64 -0.51 -10.16 3.40
CA VAL A 64 0.88 -10.05 3.88
C VAL A 64 1.02 -8.95 4.93
N ILE A 65 0.32 -7.82 4.79
CA ILE A 65 0.52 -6.67 5.68
C ILE A 65 -0.37 -6.68 6.94
N LEU A 66 -1.55 -7.32 6.90
CA LEU A 66 -2.48 -7.40 8.03
C LEU A 66 -2.48 -8.77 8.71
N GLY A 67 -2.04 -9.83 8.03
CA GLY A 67 -2.07 -11.20 8.53
C GLY A 67 -3.48 -11.80 8.58
N SER A 68 -3.54 -13.14 8.71
CA SER A 68 -4.79 -13.91 8.61
C SER A 68 -5.86 -13.46 9.60
N SER A 69 -5.50 -13.30 10.88
CA SER A 69 -6.47 -12.98 11.95
C SER A 69 -7.22 -11.67 11.69
N ILE A 70 -6.52 -10.63 11.26
CA ILE A 70 -7.11 -9.32 10.99
C ILE A 70 -7.92 -9.37 9.68
N MET A 71 -7.42 -10.06 8.66
CA MET A 71 -8.16 -10.28 7.41
C MET A 71 -9.52 -10.93 7.67
N ASP A 72 -9.57 -11.92 8.56
CA ASP A 72 -10.78 -12.65 8.92
C ASP A 72 -11.73 -11.78 9.76
N THR A 73 -11.18 -11.10 10.78
CA THR A 73 -11.94 -10.20 11.66
C THR A 73 -12.67 -9.09 10.89
N TYR A 74 -12.05 -8.57 9.83
CA TYR A 74 -12.60 -7.48 9.02
C TYR A 74 -13.23 -7.95 7.69
N GLY A 75 -13.42 -9.25 7.48
CA GLY A 75 -14.06 -9.78 6.27
C GLY A 75 -13.37 -9.40 4.96
N LEU A 76 -12.05 -9.21 4.98
CA LEU A 76 -11.32 -8.63 3.86
C LEU A 76 -11.06 -9.64 2.74
N ARG A 77 -11.02 -10.95 3.04
CA ARG A 77 -10.81 -11.99 2.03
C ARG A 77 -11.94 -12.04 1.00
N SER A 78 -11.59 -12.41 -0.23
CA SER A 78 -12.58 -12.81 -1.23
C SER A 78 -13.33 -14.05 -0.75
N THR A 79 -14.65 -14.04 -0.87
CA THR A 79 -15.50 -15.20 -0.53
C THR A 79 -16.35 -15.67 -1.70
N GLY A 80 -16.21 -15.00 -2.86
CA GLY A 80 -17.08 -15.21 -4.02
C GLY A 80 -18.49 -14.66 -3.84
N HIS A 81 -18.83 -14.16 -2.64
CA HIS A 81 -20.12 -13.59 -2.31
C HIS A 81 -19.91 -12.19 -1.76
N PHE A 82 -20.67 -11.22 -2.28
CA PHE A 82 -20.54 -9.83 -1.86
C PHE A 82 -21.89 -9.14 -1.76
N HIS A 83 -22.07 -8.42 -0.65
CA HIS A 83 -23.21 -7.55 -0.43
C HIS A 83 -22.72 -6.13 -0.17
N TYR A 84 -23.11 -5.21 -1.08
CA TYR A 84 -22.86 -3.78 -0.92
C TYR A 84 -23.71 -3.22 0.22
N GLN A 85 -23.12 -2.34 1.03
CA GLN A 85 -23.78 -1.67 2.16
C GLN A 85 -23.73 -0.16 1.95
N ASP A 86 -24.88 0.43 1.64
CA ASP A 86 -25.01 1.85 1.28
C ASP A 86 -24.74 2.84 2.41
N HIS A 87 -24.93 2.41 3.65
CA HIS A 87 -24.66 3.20 4.85
C HIS A 87 -23.16 3.29 5.21
N ILE A 88 -22.29 2.54 4.54
CA ILE A 88 -20.84 2.58 4.79
C ILE A 88 -20.21 3.73 4.02
N ASP A 89 -19.59 4.66 4.76
CA ASP A 89 -18.76 5.70 4.17
C ASP A 89 -17.41 5.13 3.70
N ALA A 90 -17.24 5.11 2.37
CA ALA A 90 -16.03 4.67 1.67
C ALA A 90 -14.99 5.79 1.49
N SER A 91 -15.19 6.98 2.06
CA SER A 91 -14.21 8.07 2.01
C SER A 91 -12.88 7.64 2.65
N ILE A 92 -11.78 8.18 2.12
CA ILE A 92 -10.46 7.95 2.70
C ILE A 92 -10.33 8.79 3.97
N ARG A 93 -10.13 8.12 5.10
CA ARG A 93 -9.95 8.78 6.39
C ARG A 93 -8.60 9.49 6.45
N ASN A 94 -8.59 10.68 7.03
CA ASN A 94 -7.39 11.51 7.15
C ASN A 94 -6.23 10.76 7.85
N ALA A 95 -6.50 10.04 8.94
CA ALA A 95 -5.46 9.28 9.64
C ALA A 95 -4.91 8.09 8.85
N PHE A 96 -5.71 7.49 7.96
CA PHE A 96 -5.24 6.45 7.05
C PHE A 96 -4.22 7.01 6.06
N SER A 97 -4.57 8.10 5.36
CA SER A 97 -3.70 8.69 4.33
C SER A 97 -2.48 9.42 4.89
N THR A 98 -2.62 10.01 6.08
CA THR A 98 -1.63 10.93 6.64
C THR A 98 -0.64 10.22 7.56
N ALA A 99 -1.04 9.10 8.20
CA ALA A 99 -0.19 8.37 9.12
C ALA A 99 -0.13 6.86 8.81
N ALA A 100 -1.22 6.12 9.03
CA ALA A 100 -1.15 4.65 9.10
C ALA A 100 -0.66 4.00 7.80
N PHE A 101 -1.15 4.42 6.63
CA PHE A 101 -0.75 3.85 5.35
C PHE A 101 0.60 4.39 4.84
N ARG A 102 1.30 5.21 5.64
CA ARG A 102 2.68 5.64 5.38
C ARG A 102 3.72 4.70 5.99
N PHE A 103 3.31 3.61 6.65
CA PHE A 103 4.21 2.58 7.16
C PHE A 103 5.19 2.08 6.09
N GLY A 104 4.75 1.99 4.83
CA GLY A 104 5.58 1.56 3.70
C GLY A 104 6.82 2.43 3.45
N HIS A 105 6.92 3.65 4.01
CA HIS A 105 8.15 4.42 3.95
C HIS A 105 9.31 3.74 4.69
N SER A 106 9.04 2.91 5.71
CA SER A 106 10.06 2.11 6.41
C SER A 106 10.63 0.98 5.57
N THR A 107 9.90 0.55 4.53
CA THR A 107 10.26 -0.61 3.70
C THR A 107 10.99 -0.20 2.43
N ILE A 108 11.25 1.08 2.22
CA ILE A 108 11.90 1.57 1.00
C ILE A 108 13.40 1.29 1.07
N PRO A 109 13.99 0.55 0.12
CA PRO A 109 15.44 0.33 0.07
C PRO A 109 16.18 1.64 -0.26
N SER A 110 17.41 1.79 0.24
CA SER A 110 18.27 2.96 -0.06
C SER A 110 18.86 2.95 -1.47
N ILE A 111 18.50 1.98 -2.31
CA ILE A 111 19.04 1.80 -3.65
C ILE A 111 17.94 1.55 -4.68
N THR A 112 18.23 1.90 -5.93
CA THR A 112 17.51 1.45 -7.12
C THR A 112 18.44 0.53 -7.93
N LYS A 113 17.98 -0.68 -8.23
CA LYS A 113 18.74 -1.65 -9.04
C LYS A 113 18.09 -1.87 -10.41
N TYR A 114 18.93 -2.12 -11.41
CA TYR A 114 18.55 -2.48 -12.77
C TYR A 114 19.18 -3.83 -13.10
N ILE A 115 18.36 -4.85 -13.36
CA ILE A 115 18.82 -6.20 -13.66
C ILE A 115 18.76 -6.46 -15.18
N PHE A 116 19.93 -6.49 -15.81
CA PHE A 116 20.13 -6.87 -17.21
C PHE A 116 20.35 -8.40 -17.32
N PRO A 117 20.27 -9.00 -18.52
CA PRO A 117 20.52 -10.43 -18.68
C PRO A 117 21.93 -10.87 -18.26
N ASP A 118 22.92 -9.99 -18.42
CA ASP A 118 24.35 -10.24 -18.27
C ASP A 118 24.98 -9.51 -17.08
N ARG A 119 24.29 -8.51 -16.51
CA ARG A 119 24.83 -7.67 -15.44
C ARG A 119 23.75 -7.02 -14.57
N GLU A 120 24.17 -6.44 -13.46
CA GLU A 120 23.33 -5.59 -12.62
C GLU A 120 24.00 -4.24 -12.40
N THR A 121 23.21 -3.18 -12.31
CA THR A 121 23.70 -1.85 -11.93
C THR A 121 22.86 -1.29 -10.79
N THR A 122 23.48 -0.60 -9.85
CA THR A 122 22.84 -0.04 -8.66
C THR A 122 23.10 1.46 -8.59
N GLN A 123 22.09 2.24 -8.20
CA GLN A 123 22.20 3.66 -7.91
C GLN A 123 21.64 3.94 -6.51
N PRO A 124 22.15 4.94 -5.77
CA PRO A 124 21.48 5.46 -4.59
C PRO A 124 20.04 5.86 -4.92
N LEU A 125 19.09 5.63 -4.01
CA LEU A 125 17.69 5.95 -4.25
C LEU A 125 17.52 7.45 -4.53
N GLU A 126 18.14 8.30 -3.71
CA GLU A 126 18.05 9.76 -3.82
C GLU A 126 18.46 10.29 -5.21
N ASP A 127 19.38 9.61 -5.89
CA ASP A 127 19.84 9.98 -7.23
C ASP A 127 18.84 9.68 -8.33
N THR A 128 17.79 8.91 -8.03
CA THR A 128 16.79 8.47 -9.01
C THR A 128 15.40 9.06 -8.76
N LEU A 129 15.15 9.62 -7.57
CA LEU A 129 13.87 10.23 -7.23
C LEU A 129 13.55 11.42 -8.14
N MET A 130 12.29 11.53 -8.55
CA MET A 130 11.80 12.61 -9.42
C MET A 130 12.56 12.74 -10.76
N ARG A 131 13.29 11.70 -11.19
CA ARG A 131 14.12 11.71 -12.40
C ARG A 131 13.63 10.66 -13.40
N PRO A 132 12.58 10.96 -14.19
CA PRO A 132 12.00 10.00 -15.15
C PRO A 132 12.98 9.62 -16.27
N THR A 133 14.08 10.36 -16.43
CA THR A 133 15.16 10.03 -17.37
C THR A 133 15.77 8.66 -17.11
N PHE A 134 15.74 8.14 -15.88
CA PHE A 134 16.22 6.80 -15.55
C PHE A 134 15.30 5.68 -16.06
N VAL A 135 14.01 5.96 -16.26
CA VAL A 135 13.04 5.02 -16.82
C VAL A 135 12.97 5.17 -18.34
N ASN A 136 13.07 6.40 -18.85
CA ASN A 136 12.94 6.70 -20.28
C ASN A 136 14.24 6.46 -21.09
N LYS A 137 15.29 5.88 -20.49
CA LYS A 137 16.50 5.51 -21.24
C LYS A 137 16.17 4.49 -22.32
N GLN A 138 16.89 4.59 -23.45
CA GLN A 138 16.74 3.67 -24.60
C GLN A 138 15.28 3.50 -25.05
N LYS A 139 14.54 4.61 -25.19
CA LYS A 139 13.12 4.60 -25.59
C LYS A 139 12.21 3.82 -24.63
N GLY A 140 12.54 3.80 -23.34
CA GLY A 140 11.71 3.22 -22.29
C GLY A 140 11.83 1.69 -22.13
N THR A 141 12.90 1.06 -22.64
CA THR A 141 13.18 -0.37 -22.43
C THR A 141 13.71 -0.66 -21.01
N PHE A 142 14.25 0.35 -20.34
CA PHE A 142 14.82 0.24 -18.99
C PHE A 142 13.83 -0.23 -17.92
N ILE A 143 12.55 -0.01 -18.16
CA ILE A 143 11.46 -0.47 -17.31
C ILE A 143 11.50 -1.98 -17.02
N VAL A 144 11.93 -2.81 -17.97
CA VAL A 144 12.00 -4.27 -17.80
C VAL A 144 13.08 -4.65 -16.78
N HIS A 145 14.17 -3.88 -16.73
CA HIS A 145 15.27 -4.12 -15.79
C HIS A 145 14.88 -3.75 -14.36
N ILE A 146 14.08 -2.69 -14.19
CA ILE A 146 13.49 -2.31 -12.91
C ILE A 146 12.45 -3.35 -12.49
N GLY A 147 11.59 -3.82 -13.41
CA GLY A 147 10.61 -4.87 -13.13
C GLY A 147 11.25 -6.19 -12.69
N ARG A 148 12.39 -6.57 -13.29
CA ARG A 148 13.19 -7.72 -12.83
C ARG A 148 13.74 -7.52 -11.41
N TRP A 149 14.19 -6.31 -11.08
CA TRP A 149 14.62 -6.00 -9.72
C TRP A 149 13.46 -6.15 -8.73
N MET A 150 12.31 -5.52 -9.00
CA MET A 150 11.12 -5.58 -8.14
C MET A 150 10.60 -6.99 -7.91
N THR A 151 10.82 -7.92 -8.86
CA THR A 151 10.36 -9.32 -8.75
C THR A 151 11.41 -10.28 -8.21
N ARG A 152 12.69 -9.89 -8.18
CA ARG A 152 13.80 -10.76 -7.72
C ARG A 152 14.44 -10.33 -6.42
N THR A 153 14.10 -9.15 -5.91
CA THR A 153 14.69 -8.59 -4.68
C THR A 153 13.62 -8.41 -3.62
N THR A 154 13.92 -8.93 -2.44
CA THR A 154 13.06 -8.77 -1.26
C THR A 154 13.08 -7.32 -0.78
N SER A 155 11.91 -6.79 -0.43
CA SER A 155 11.81 -5.51 0.26
C SER A 155 12.46 -5.61 1.65
N PRO A 156 13.13 -4.54 2.14
CA PRO A 156 13.39 -4.41 3.57
C PRO A 156 12.11 -4.63 4.39
N PRO A 157 12.19 -5.30 5.56
CA PRO A 157 11.06 -5.42 6.46
C PRO A 157 10.63 -4.05 6.98
N VAL A 158 9.44 -3.98 7.58
CA VAL A 158 9.03 -2.79 8.33
C VAL A 158 9.96 -2.64 9.53
N ASP A 159 10.83 -1.62 9.46
CA ASP A 159 11.83 -1.34 10.47
C ASP A 159 11.30 -0.30 11.47
N ARG A 160 10.76 -0.83 12.56
CA ARG A 160 10.15 -0.05 13.64
C ARG A 160 11.18 0.68 14.52
N ASP A 161 12.42 0.17 14.57
CA ASP A 161 13.46 0.67 15.47
C ASP A 161 14.28 1.77 14.77
N LYS A 162 14.58 1.59 13.48
CA LYS A 162 15.30 2.58 12.66
C LYS A 162 14.59 3.92 12.59
N ILE A 163 13.26 3.94 12.52
CA ILE A 163 12.50 5.19 12.41
C ILE A 163 12.67 6.05 13.65
N LEU A 164 12.57 5.45 14.84
CA LEU A 164 12.74 6.20 16.09
C LEU A 164 14.20 6.59 16.30
N TYR A 165 15.13 5.70 15.97
CA TYR A 165 16.56 6.01 16.01
C TYR A 165 16.92 7.20 15.10
N ASP A 166 16.44 7.20 13.84
CA ASP A 166 16.68 8.28 12.88
C ASP A 166 16.01 9.59 13.32
N LEU A 167 14.91 9.53 14.08
CA LEU A 167 14.27 10.72 14.68
C LEU A 167 15.09 11.31 15.82
N GLU A 168 15.59 10.46 16.72
CA GLU A 168 16.47 10.88 17.82
C GLU A 168 17.80 11.46 17.28
N HIS A 169 18.33 10.88 16.20
CA HIS A 169 19.62 11.27 15.62
C HIS A 169 19.50 12.16 14.37
N ALA A 170 18.31 12.73 14.10
CA ALA A 170 18.03 13.51 12.89
C ALA A 170 18.96 14.72 12.70
N LEU A 171 19.55 15.23 13.79
CA LEU A 171 20.51 16.35 13.77
C LEU A 171 21.92 15.95 13.30
N VAL A 172 22.24 14.65 13.26
CA VAL A 172 23.60 14.14 13.00
C VAL A 172 23.79 13.70 11.54
N SER A 173 22.75 13.20 10.88
CA SER A 173 22.82 12.80 9.46
C SER A 173 21.47 13.00 8.75
N ILE A 174 21.38 14.04 7.91
CA ILE A 174 20.20 14.29 7.08
C ILE A 174 20.33 13.44 5.82
N ASN A 175 19.42 12.48 5.65
CA ASN A 175 19.27 11.70 4.42
C ASN A 175 17.80 11.76 3.97
N ILE A 176 17.51 11.19 2.80
CA ILE A 176 16.14 11.24 2.24
C ILE A 176 15.11 10.58 3.16
N PHE A 177 15.50 9.55 3.91
CA PHE A 177 14.64 8.83 4.83
C PHE A 177 14.27 9.70 6.04
N SER A 178 15.24 10.36 6.68
CA SER A 178 14.96 11.26 7.81
C SER A 178 14.09 12.45 7.42
N ILE A 179 14.24 12.97 6.18
CA ILE A 179 13.34 13.99 5.63
C ILE A 179 11.91 13.44 5.49
N VAL A 180 11.73 12.25 4.92
CA VAL A 180 10.40 11.66 4.73
C VAL A 180 9.71 11.38 6.06
N VAL A 181 10.42 10.86 7.06
CA VAL A 181 9.88 10.62 8.40
C VAL A 181 9.48 11.95 9.06
N SER A 182 10.35 12.97 9.02
CA SER A 182 10.06 14.30 9.57
C SER A 182 8.85 14.93 8.89
N LEU A 183 8.71 14.77 7.57
CA LEU A 183 7.54 15.23 6.81
C LEU A 183 6.26 14.48 7.21
N ASN A 184 6.32 13.19 7.56
CA ASN A 184 5.14 12.45 8.02
C ASN A 184 4.66 12.98 9.38
N LEU A 185 5.58 13.24 10.32
CA LEU A 185 5.23 13.85 11.61
C LEU A 185 4.64 15.24 11.43
N GLN A 186 5.33 16.10 10.68
CA GLN A 186 4.87 17.46 10.45
C GLN A 186 3.53 17.49 9.71
N ARG A 187 3.30 16.57 8.76
CA ARG A 187 2.01 16.45 8.06
C ARG A 187 0.90 15.97 8.98
N GLY A 188 1.19 15.07 9.92
CA GLY A 188 0.23 14.67 10.95
C GLY A 188 -0.27 15.87 11.76
N ARG A 189 0.64 16.76 12.16
CA ARG A 189 0.35 17.99 12.91
C ARG A 189 -0.43 19.00 12.06
N ASP A 190 0.01 19.24 10.83
CA ASP A 190 -0.66 20.09 9.83
C ASP A 190 -2.13 19.67 9.62
N HIS A 191 -2.37 18.36 9.53
CA HIS A 191 -3.70 17.78 9.33
C HIS A 191 -4.53 17.68 10.62
N GLY A 192 -4.02 18.12 11.77
CA GLY A 192 -4.70 18.02 13.06
C GLY A 192 -5.00 16.58 13.46
N ILE A 193 -4.14 15.62 13.11
CA ILE A 193 -4.33 14.23 13.48
C ILE A 193 -4.25 14.10 15.01
N PRO A 194 -5.27 13.54 15.68
CA PRO A 194 -5.23 13.33 17.12
C PRO A 194 -4.04 12.47 17.55
N PRO A 195 -3.50 12.67 18.77
CA PRO A 195 -2.37 11.89 19.27
C PRO A 195 -2.64 10.39 19.31
N TYR A 196 -1.57 9.62 19.37
CA TYR A 196 -1.54 8.16 19.34
C TYR A 196 -2.55 7.51 20.30
N ASN A 197 -2.64 7.97 21.55
CA ASN A 197 -3.57 7.42 22.54
C ASN A 197 -5.06 7.54 22.15
N LYS A 198 -5.44 8.55 21.37
CA LYS A 198 -6.82 8.69 20.85
C LYS A 198 -7.15 7.61 19.83
N TRP A 199 -6.15 7.17 19.07
CA TRP A 199 -6.32 6.07 18.12
C TRP A 199 -6.29 4.71 18.78
N ARG A 200 -5.50 4.53 19.85
CA ARG A 200 -5.60 3.33 20.71
C ARG A 200 -7.02 3.18 21.25
N GLU A 201 -7.56 4.24 21.85
CA GLU A 201 -8.95 4.28 22.35
C GLU A 201 -9.97 3.98 21.24
N PHE A 202 -9.87 4.63 20.08
CA PHE A 202 -10.74 4.36 18.93
C PHE A 202 -10.70 2.89 18.45
N CYS A 203 -9.55 2.24 18.60
CA CYS A 203 -9.33 0.84 18.26
C CYS A 203 -9.65 -0.13 19.39
N GLY A 204 -10.11 0.35 20.55
CA GLY A 204 -10.42 -0.48 21.72
C GLY A 204 -9.18 -1.02 22.44
N LEU A 205 -8.02 -0.41 22.23
CA LEU A 205 -6.75 -0.75 22.88
C LEU A 205 -6.56 0.08 24.16
N SER A 206 -5.80 -0.45 25.13
CA SER A 206 -5.52 0.26 26.38
C SER A 206 -4.72 1.53 26.11
N LYS A 207 -5.12 2.68 26.64
CA LYS A 207 -4.29 3.90 26.55
C LYS A 207 -2.97 3.71 27.29
N ALA A 208 -1.89 4.22 26.72
CA ALA A 208 -0.61 4.29 27.40
C ALA A 208 -0.65 5.42 28.45
N ARG A 209 -0.41 5.07 29.71
CA ARG A 209 -0.45 6.03 30.85
C ARG A 209 0.89 6.70 31.12
N ASP A 210 1.97 6.04 30.75
CA ASP A 210 3.35 6.47 30.86
C ASP A 210 4.19 5.77 29.77
N PHE A 211 5.50 6.02 29.78
CA PHE A 211 6.44 5.40 28.84
C PHE A 211 6.90 4.00 29.26
N SER A 212 6.37 3.43 30.36
CA SER A 212 6.71 2.06 30.74
C SER A 212 6.02 1.06 29.81
N THR A 213 6.59 -0.13 29.65
CA THR A 213 5.99 -1.20 28.84
C THR A 213 4.90 -1.99 29.60
N TYR A 214 4.60 -1.61 30.85
CA TYR A 214 3.57 -2.26 31.67
C TYR A 214 2.49 -1.25 32.07
N GLY A 215 1.32 -1.33 31.43
CA GLY A 215 0.24 -0.34 31.63
C GLY A 215 0.46 1.01 30.94
N GLY A 216 1.61 1.18 30.27
CA GLY A 216 1.94 2.29 29.37
C GLY A 216 1.97 1.83 27.91
N LEU A 217 3.14 1.92 27.28
CA LEU A 217 3.44 1.50 25.91
C LEU A 217 3.56 -0.04 25.80
N GLU A 218 2.47 -0.75 26.12
CA GLU A 218 2.44 -2.22 26.22
C GLU A 218 2.66 -2.96 24.88
N ASP A 219 2.45 -2.28 23.76
CA ASP A 219 2.72 -2.83 22.43
C ASP A 219 4.14 -2.50 21.94
N HIS A 220 4.95 -1.76 22.70
CA HIS A 220 6.30 -1.35 22.30
C HIS A 220 7.39 -2.18 22.97
N SER A 221 8.53 -2.34 22.30
CA SER A 221 9.75 -2.82 22.94
C SER A 221 10.24 -1.82 23.99
N ALA A 222 11.04 -2.28 24.95
CA ALA A 222 11.59 -1.39 25.98
C ALA A 222 12.46 -0.29 25.34
N GLU A 223 13.15 -0.62 24.26
CA GLU A 223 13.98 0.29 23.47
C GLU A 223 13.11 1.37 22.80
N ASN A 224 12.02 0.99 22.12
CA ASN A 224 11.14 1.97 21.47
C ASN A 224 10.40 2.84 22.48
N ALA A 225 10.03 2.27 23.62
CA ALA A 225 9.43 3.03 24.70
C ALA A 225 10.40 4.09 25.27
N TYR A 226 11.67 3.73 25.47
CA TYR A 226 12.73 4.66 25.86
C TYR A 226 12.99 5.76 24.80
N LEU A 227 13.04 5.40 23.52
CA LEU A 227 13.19 6.38 22.44
C LEU A 227 12.00 7.36 22.37
N LEU A 228 10.78 6.88 22.61
CA LEU A 228 9.61 7.75 22.68
C LEU A 228 9.66 8.68 23.91
N GLU A 229 10.16 8.20 25.05
CA GLU A 229 10.39 9.01 26.25
C GLU A 229 11.45 10.09 26.02
N SER A 230 12.52 9.80 25.28
CA SER A 230 13.55 10.80 24.96
C SER A 230 13.05 11.89 24.00
N LEU A 231 12.05 11.57 23.17
CA LEU A 231 11.50 12.46 22.14
C LEU A 231 10.27 13.28 22.60
N TYR A 232 9.43 12.72 23.48
CA TYR A 232 8.16 13.32 23.89
C TYR A 232 8.12 13.58 25.39
N LYS A 233 7.62 14.76 25.79
CA LYS A 233 7.48 15.11 27.22
C LYS A 233 6.39 14.32 27.92
N ASN A 234 5.29 14.02 27.22
CA ASN A 234 4.18 13.22 27.74
C ASN A 234 3.75 12.19 26.72
N VAL A 235 3.29 11.03 27.20
CA VAL A 235 2.78 9.95 26.36
C VAL A 235 1.53 10.36 25.55
N GLU A 236 0.77 11.34 26.04
CA GLU A 236 -0.40 11.90 25.35
C GLU A 236 -0.02 12.81 24.18
N ASP A 237 1.24 13.21 24.03
CA ASP A 237 1.74 14.07 22.96
C ASP A 237 2.30 13.27 21.76
N ILE A 238 2.38 11.94 21.86
CA ILE A 238 2.97 11.09 20.82
C ILE A 238 2.16 11.22 19.52
N ASP A 239 2.81 11.63 18.43
CA ASP A 239 2.20 11.69 17.10
C ASP A 239 1.77 10.28 16.66
N LEU A 240 0.59 10.15 16.02
CA LEU A 240 0.08 8.84 15.57
C LEU A 240 1.10 8.06 14.74
N PHE A 241 1.84 8.75 13.85
CA PHE A 241 2.83 8.06 13.01
C PHE A 241 3.94 7.43 13.86
N ALA A 242 4.55 8.19 14.77
CA ALA A 242 5.63 7.72 15.64
C ALA A 242 5.16 6.59 16.57
N GLY A 243 3.99 6.75 17.19
CA GLY A 243 3.44 5.74 18.09
C GLY A 243 3.08 4.44 17.37
N GLY A 244 2.36 4.51 16.23
CA GLY A 244 1.88 3.32 15.55
C GLY A 244 2.94 2.55 14.75
N ILE A 245 3.96 3.23 14.20
CA ILE A 245 5.03 2.54 13.45
C ILE A 245 6.00 1.79 14.36
N SER A 246 6.11 2.20 15.62
CA SER A 246 7.06 1.65 16.61
C SER A 246 6.50 0.49 17.43
N GLU A 247 5.22 0.17 17.27
CA GLU A 247 4.57 -0.99 17.88
C GLU A 247 5.19 -2.31 17.41
N ARG A 248 5.12 -3.33 18.25
CA ARG A 248 5.36 -4.71 17.87
C ARG A 248 4.34 -5.13 16.83
N HIS A 249 4.81 -5.80 15.78
CA HIS A 249 3.92 -6.32 14.76
C HIS A 249 2.97 -7.35 15.35
N VAL A 250 1.72 -7.30 14.92
CA VAL A 250 0.78 -8.39 15.15
C VAL A 250 1.33 -9.66 14.49
N HIS A 251 1.12 -10.83 15.11
CA HIS A 251 1.63 -12.08 14.58
C HIS A 251 1.14 -12.34 13.15
N GLY A 252 2.09 -12.47 12.21
CA GLY A 252 1.81 -12.66 10.79
C GLY A 252 1.42 -11.39 10.02
N ALA A 253 1.49 -10.22 10.65
CA ALA A 253 1.27 -8.92 10.03
C ALA A 253 2.59 -8.12 9.91
N ALA A 254 2.59 -7.06 9.11
CA ALA A 254 3.72 -6.16 8.94
C ALA A 254 3.62 -4.88 9.79
N MET A 255 2.61 -4.78 10.66
CA MET A 255 2.35 -3.57 11.45
C MET A 255 1.76 -3.92 12.82
N GLY A 256 1.85 -2.99 13.75
CA GLY A 256 1.27 -3.13 15.09
C GLY A 256 -0.25 -2.95 15.13
N PRO A 257 -0.87 -3.23 16.29
CA PRO A 257 -2.32 -3.28 16.44
C PRO A 257 -3.03 -1.97 16.09
N THR A 258 -2.45 -0.80 16.38
CA THR A 258 -3.10 0.50 16.11
C THR A 258 -3.17 0.75 14.60
N PHE A 259 -2.05 0.59 13.89
CA PHE A 259 -2.04 0.75 12.43
C PHE A 259 -2.88 -0.33 11.74
N ALA A 260 -2.80 -1.59 12.21
CA ALA A 260 -3.58 -2.66 11.61
C ALA A 260 -5.09 -2.41 11.75
N CYS A 261 -5.55 -1.91 12.89
CA CYS A 261 -6.93 -1.47 13.09
C CYS A 261 -7.35 -0.37 12.11
N ILE A 262 -6.57 0.71 11.99
CA ILE A 262 -6.89 1.84 11.10
C ILE A 262 -6.91 1.40 9.63
N VAL A 263 -5.90 0.64 9.21
CA VAL A 263 -5.76 0.14 7.83
C VAL A 263 -6.88 -0.84 7.50
N ALA A 264 -7.14 -1.83 8.36
CA ALA A 264 -8.19 -2.82 8.12
C ALA A 264 -9.59 -2.18 8.08
N ARG A 265 -9.89 -1.22 8.97
CA ARG A 265 -11.16 -0.46 8.93
C ARG A 265 -11.31 0.37 7.65
N GLN A 266 -10.23 0.95 7.12
CA GLN A 266 -10.29 1.66 5.85
C GLN A 266 -10.59 0.70 4.69
N PHE A 267 -9.88 -0.42 4.60
CA PHE A 267 -10.10 -1.40 3.53
C PHE A 267 -11.46 -2.09 3.64
N HIS A 268 -11.96 -2.37 4.85
CA HIS A 268 -13.33 -2.85 5.04
C HIS A 268 -14.33 -1.87 4.41
N ASN A 269 -14.19 -0.58 4.71
CA ASN A 269 -15.10 0.43 4.19
C ASN A 269 -14.99 0.61 2.67
N LEU A 270 -13.77 0.54 2.12
CA LEU A 270 -13.55 0.59 0.68
C LEU A 270 -14.15 -0.62 -0.04
N LYS A 271 -14.16 -1.80 0.59
CA LYS A 271 -14.79 -3.01 0.04
C LYS A 271 -16.31 -2.93 0.09
N TYR A 272 -16.87 -2.81 1.30
CA TYR A 272 -18.31 -2.92 1.51
C TYR A 272 -19.09 -1.65 1.16
N GLY A 273 -18.43 -0.50 1.10
CA GLY A 273 -18.98 0.76 0.62
C GLY A 273 -18.79 1.01 -0.88
N ASP A 274 -18.22 0.07 -1.64
CA ASP A 274 -18.08 0.20 -3.09
C ASP A 274 -19.20 -0.53 -3.84
N ARG A 275 -20.10 0.24 -4.47
CA ARG A 275 -21.19 -0.29 -5.31
C ARG A 275 -20.68 -1.02 -6.56
N PHE A 276 -19.42 -0.85 -6.93
CA PHE A 276 -18.76 -1.47 -8.08
C PHE A 276 -17.66 -2.46 -7.68
N TRP A 277 -17.67 -2.94 -6.44
CA TRP A 277 -16.76 -4.00 -5.98
C TRP A 277 -16.80 -5.20 -6.93
N TYR A 278 -15.63 -5.74 -7.30
CA TYR A 278 -15.52 -6.74 -8.36
C TYR A 278 -16.27 -8.06 -8.10
N GLU A 279 -16.55 -8.40 -6.84
CA GLU A 279 -17.33 -9.60 -6.48
C GLU A 279 -18.85 -9.37 -6.49
N LYS A 280 -19.32 -8.17 -6.85
CA LYS A 280 -20.76 -7.87 -6.85
C LYS A 280 -21.50 -8.69 -7.89
N ASP A 281 -22.59 -9.32 -7.46
CA ASP A 281 -23.48 -10.08 -8.33
C ASP A 281 -23.93 -9.28 -9.57
N GLY A 282 -23.85 -9.95 -10.72
CA GLY A 282 -24.20 -9.40 -12.02
C GLY A 282 -23.23 -8.36 -12.58
N LEU A 283 -22.14 -8.02 -11.86
CA LEU A 283 -21.12 -7.11 -12.38
C LEU A 283 -20.23 -7.81 -13.41
N PHE A 284 -19.89 -9.08 -13.18
CA PHE A 284 -19.16 -9.91 -14.14
C PHE A 284 -19.79 -11.29 -14.28
N THR A 285 -19.49 -11.98 -15.39
CA THR A 285 -19.86 -13.38 -15.54
C THR A 285 -18.94 -14.28 -14.70
N PRO A 286 -19.41 -15.46 -14.25
CA PRO A 286 -18.63 -16.34 -13.37
C PRO A 286 -17.23 -16.69 -13.89
N GLY A 287 -17.08 -16.78 -15.22
CA GLY A 287 -15.79 -17.10 -15.83
C GLY A 287 -14.69 -16.06 -15.55
N ILE A 288 -15.03 -14.80 -15.29
CA ILE A 288 -14.00 -13.79 -15.01
C ILE A 288 -13.27 -14.05 -13.69
N TYR A 289 -13.92 -14.70 -12.72
CA TYR A 289 -13.28 -14.98 -11.43
C TYR A 289 -12.13 -15.98 -11.59
N ILE A 290 -12.25 -16.94 -12.51
CA ILE A 290 -11.15 -17.85 -12.90
C ILE A 290 -9.99 -17.06 -13.51
N CYS A 291 -10.30 -16.03 -14.30
CA CYS A 291 -9.30 -15.11 -14.84
C CYS A 291 -8.58 -14.30 -13.75
N LEU A 292 -9.33 -13.80 -12.76
CA LEU A 292 -8.80 -13.03 -11.65
C LEU A 292 -7.91 -13.87 -10.73
N GLU A 293 -8.25 -15.14 -10.51
CA GLU A 293 -7.42 -16.06 -9.71
C GLU A 293 -6.12 -16.47 -10.43
N ILE A 294 -6.16 -16.66 -11.75
CA ILE A 294 -4.98 -17.08 -12.52
C ILE A 294 -4.09 -15.87 -12.86
N LEU A 295 -4.64 -14.65 -12.87
CA LEU A 295 -3.98 -13.40 -13.29
C LEU A 295 -3.30 -13.50 -14.67
N SER A 296 -3.72 -14.45 -15.51
CA SER A 296 -3.13 -14.69 -16.83
C SER A 296 -3.85 -13.86 -17.89
N PRO A 297 -3.15 -12.96 -18.61
CA PRO A 297 -3.77 -12.11 -19.62
C PRO A 297 -4.40 -12.89 -20.77
N ARG A 298 -3.80 -14.02 -21.15
CA ARG A 298 -4.31 -14.87 -22.25
C ARG A 298 -5.62 -15.56 -21.87
N PHE A 299 -5.76 -16.00 -20.62
CA PHE A 299 -6.99 -16.62 -20.12
C PHE A 299 -8.09 -15.58 -19.91
N CYS A 300 -7.76 -14.42 -19.32
CA CYS A 300 -8.72 -13.35 -19.10
C CYS A 300 -9.48 -12.92 -20.35
N VAL A 301 -8.78 -12.84 -21.48
CA VAL A 301 -9.38 -12.48 -22.76
C VAL A 301 -10.27 -13.59 -23.33
N GLN A 302 -9.87 -14.85 -23.21
CA GLN A 302 -10.66 -15.98 -23.71
C GLN A 302 -11.95 -16.19 -22.92
N VAL A 303 -11.98 -15.84 -21.64
CA VAL A 303 -13.16 -15.99 -20.78
C VAL A 303 -14.14 -14.81 -20.89
N CYS A 304 -13.69 -13.66 -21.40
CA CYS A 304 -14.54 -12.52 -21.79
C CYS A 304 -15.46 -12.80 -23.01
N HIS A 305 -15.54 -14.04 -23.51
CA HIS A 305 -16.45 -14.46 -24.58
C HIS A 305 -17.95 -14.35 -24.20
N VAL A 306 -18.26 -13.98 -22.94
CA VAL A 306 -19.60 -13.97 -22.34
C VAL A 306 -19.99 -12.59 -21.78
N LEU A 307 -19.32 -11.50 -22.21
CA LEU A 307 -19.76 -10.11 -21.95
C LEU A 307 -20.60 -9.57 -23.13
#